data_AF-Q17C91-F1
#
_entry.id   AF-Q17C91-F1
#
_cell.length_a   1.000
_cell.length_b   1.000
_cell.length_c   1.000
_cell.angle_alpha   90.00
_cell.angle_beta   90.00
_cell.angle_gamma   90.00
#
_symmetry.space_group_name_H-M   'P 1'
#
loop_
_entity.id
_entity.type
_entity.pdbx_description
1 polymer ?
#
loop_
_entity_poly.entity_id
_entity_poly.type
_entity_poly.pdbx_seq_one_letter_code
_entity_poly.pdbx_strand_id
1 'polypeptide(L)'
;MTDSDGIPPPQPENPFSGMHIDDTAFLKEVEGRSSCTVCGKSRKFFCYHCYVPVAELRDKLRFVQLPIKVDIIKHRNEIEGKSTAIHAAILAPEDVKIYTYPDIPDYRDEEGVVLIFPTPDALTVASLCSGELPKIKDNYGLPKGHHIGTLLRCRLTDIVSEEAPSRADETKKQQLAQRLPVKKAVFIDSTWSQCRGIYKDGRVACLRTVVIQNRISQFWRHQKNSPRWFLATVEAVHQFLIELHINAFGLDSRYQGLKHLGYLNFPHDKLVQWEDGLENGQASPYNGQYDNLLFFFLHMYNLIHDYYEHHTLRAYRRPLFLEDKYQQQQLKKQQEQTAESLTT
;
A
#
# COMPACT_ATOMS: atom_id res chain seq x y z
N MET A 1 -24.33 -26.44 2.26
CA MET A 1 -24.09 -27.89 2.40
C MET A 1 -22.87 -28.03 3.27
N THR A 2 -23.04 -28.71 4.40
CA THR A 2 -22.02 -28.98 5.41
C THR A 2 -21.05 -30.04 4.88
N ASP A 3 -19.75 -29.77 4.91
CA ASP A 3 -18.76 -30.83 4.71
C ASP A 3 -18.76 -31.77 5.92
N SER A 4 -18.64 -33.05 5.61
CA SER A 4 -19.04 -34.21 6.42
C SER A 4 -18.13 -34.57 7.60
N ASP A 5 -17.14 -33.75 7.96
CA ASP A 5 -16.13 -34.15 8.97
C ASP A 5 -16.15 -33.35 10.27
N GLY A 6 -17.06 -32.38 10.46
CA GLY A 6 -17.10 -31.61 11.71
C GLY A 6 -15.82 -30.82 12.01
N ILE A 7 -14.89 -30.77 11.05
CA ILE A 7 -13.69 -29.96 11.11
C ILE A 7 -14.14 -28.53 10.81
N PRO A 8 -14.01 -27.58 11.75
CA PRO A 8 -14.30 -26.18 11.44
C PRO A 8 -13.44 -25.79 10.22
N PRO A 9 -13.98 -25.02 9.26
CA PRO A 9 -13.20 -24.56 8.11
C PRO A 9 -11.89 -23.99 8.65
N PRO A 10 -10.73 -24.27 8.00
CA PRO A 10 -9.45 -23.80 8.49
C PRO A 10 -9.57 -22.33 8.84
N GLN A 11 -9.26 -22.01 10.11
CA GLN A 11 -9.17 -20.62 10.57
C GLN A 11 -8.42 -19.86 9.48
N PRO A 12 -8.94 -18.73 8.97
CA PRO A 12 -8.23 -17.97 7.95
C PRO A 12 -6.83 -17.70 8.50
N GLU A 13 -5.81 -18.22 7.81
CA GLU A 13 -4.42 -18.04 8.23
C GLU A 13 -4.21 -16.55 8.52
N ASN A 14 -3.64 -16.24 9.69
CA ASN A 14 -3.40 -14.86 10.10
C ASN A 14 -2.65 -14.15 8.97
N PRO A 15 -3.23 -13.11 8.32
CA PRO A 15 -2.64 -12.51 7.13
C PRO A 15 -1.35 -11.72 7.42
N PHE A 16 -0.99 -11.57 8.69
CA PHE A 16 0.26 -10.95 9.16
C PHE A 16 1.29 -12.00 9.63
N SER A 17 0.99 -13.30 9.48
CA SER A 17 1.93 -14.36 9.87
C SER A 17 3.27 -14.23 9.14
N GLY A 18 4.36 -14.37 9.88
CA GLY A 18 5.73 -14.22 9.36
C GLY A 18 6.23 -12.77 9.23
N MET A 19 5.38 -11.76 9.46
CA MET A 19 5.82 -10.37 9.56
C MET A 19 6.41 -10.07 10.95
N HIS A 20 7.43 -9.23 11.01
CA HIS A 20 8.08 -8.76 12.24
C HIS A 20 7.32 -7.56 12.82
N ILE A 21 6.11 -7.80 13.32
CA ILE A 21 5.28 -6.79 14.01
C ILE A 21 5.37 -7.06 15.52
N ASP A 22 5.57 -6.02 16.31
CA ASP A 22 5.61 -6.13 17.77
C ASP A 22 4.27 -6.63 18.35
N ASP A 23 4.34 -7.23 19.54
CA ASP A 23 3.15 -7.66 20.25
C ASP A 23 2.22 -6.49 20.57
N THR A 24 0.97 -6.64 20.16
CA THR A 24 -0.09 -5.63 20.34
C THR A 24 -0.98 -5.93 21.54
N ALA A 25 -0.75 -7.01 22.29
CA ALA A 25 -1.64 -7.47 23.36
C ALA A 25 -1.84 -6.42 24.46
N PHE A 26 -0.78 -5.71 24.85
CA PHE A 26 -0.84 -4.67 25.88
C PHE A 26 -1.78 -3.49 25.53
N LEU A 27 -2.10 -3.30 24.25
CA LEU A 27 -3.09 -2.29 23.85
C LEU A 27 -4.51 -2.66 24.27
N LYS A 28 -4.80 -3.96 24.51
CA LYS A 28 -6.10 -4.40 25.05
C LYS A 28 -6.27 -3.99 26.51
N GLU A 29 -5.18 -3.80 27.26
CA GLU A 29 -5.17 -3.36 28.66
C GLU A 29 -5.40 -1.86 28.82
N VAL A 30 -5.38 -1.09 27.71
CA VAL A 30 -5.64 0.36 27.74
C VAL A 30 -7.13 0.61 27.99
N GLU A 31 -7.46 0.91 29.24
CA GLU A 31 -8.81 1.26 29.67
C GLU A 31 -9.13 2.74 29.39
N GLY A 32 -10.34 2.99 28.89
CA GLY A 32 -10.86 4.35 28.73
C GLY A 32 -10.14 5.18 27.67
N ARG A 33 -10.01 6.49 27.94
CA ARG A 33 -9.38 7.48 27.07
C ARG A 33 -8.56 8.46 27.91
N SER A 34 -7.41 8.87 27.40
CA SER A 34 -6.53 9.85 28.01
C SER A 34 -6.40 11.11 27.15
N SER A 35 -5.94 12.21 27.75
CA SER A 35 -5.75 13.48 27.05
C SER A 35 -4.48 13.46 26.20
N CYS A 36 -4.57 13.95 24.96
CA CYS A 36 -3.40 14.18 24.11
C CYS A 36 -2.41 15.13 24.80
N THR A 37 -1.13 14.78 24.81
CA THR A 37 -0.05 15.57 25.42
C THR A 37 0.21 16.91 24.73
N VAL A 38 -0.29 17.10 23.51
CA VAL A 38 -0.09 18.32 22.71
C VAL A 38 -1.35 19.20 22.70
N CYS A 39 -2.51 18.65 22.34
CA CYS A 39 -3.75 19.43 22.17
C CYS A 39 -4.81 19.20 23.24
N GLY A 40 -4.56 18.36 24.24
CA GLY A 40 -5.49 18.07 25.34
C GLY A 40 -6.75 17.26 24.96
N LYS A 41 -7.02 17.01 23.67
CA LYS A 41 -8.20 16.25 23.23
C LYS A 41 -8.16 14.81 23.75
N SER A 42 -9.31 14.27 24.19
CA SER A 42 -9.46 12.89 24.65
C SER A 42 -9.29 11.86 23.50
N ARG A 43 -8.41 10.88 23.71
CA ARG A 43 -7.99 9.86 22.73
C ARG A 43 -7.80 8.50 23.42
N LYS A 44 -7.98 7.41 22.69
CA LYS A 44 -7.75 6.05 23.23
C LYS A 44 -6.27 5.67 23.12
N PHE A 45 -5.75 5.63 21.90
CA PHE A 45 -4.36 5.19 21.65
C PHE A 45 -3.47 6.33 21.15
N PHE A 46 -4.00 7.21 20.30
CA PHE A 46 -3.20 8.26 19.69
C PHE A 46 -4.06 9.41 19.20
N CYS A 47 -3.41 10.56 18.98
CA CYS A 47 -4.07 11.76 18.52
C CYS A 47 -4.16 11.82 16.99
N TYR A 48 -5.37 11.95 16.46
CA TYR A 48 -5.63 12.06 15.02
C TYR A 48 -5.22 13.38 14.37
N HIS A 49 -4.77 14.35 15.16
CA HIS A 49 -4.38 15.69 14.70
C HIS A 49 -2.92 16.00 14.99
N CYS A 50 -2.45 15.67 16.19
CA CYS A 50 -1.05 15.90 16.58
C CYS A 50 -0.13 14.75 16.18
N TYR A 51 -0.69 13.62 15.73
CA TYR A 51 0.05 12.43 15.30
C TYR A 51 1.04 11.90 16.35
N VAL A 52 0.67 12.01 17.63
CA VAL A 52 1.43 11.47 18.77
C VAL A 52 0.63 10.39 19.49
N PRO A 53 1.30 9.38 20.07
CA PRO A 53 0.65 8.42 20.95
C PRO A 53 0.18 9.11 22.23
N VAL A 54 -0.78 8.50 22.93
CA VAL A 54 -1.09 8.91 24.31
C VAL A 54 0.09 8.61 25.23
N ALA A 55 0.21 9.35 26.34
CA ALA A 55 1.39 9.32 27.20
C ALA A 55 1.79 7.90 27.65
N GLU A 56 0.81 7.09 28.06
CA GLU A 56 1.00 5.71 28.54
C GLU A 56 1.58 4.75 27.51
N LEU A 57 1.47 5.07 26.21
CA LEU A 57 1.98 4.24 25.13
C LEU A 57 3.36 4.68 24.65
N ARG A 58 3.79 5.91 24.93
CA ARG A 58 4.98 6.51 24.33
C ARG A 58 6.23 5.62 24.50
N ASP A 59 6.43 5.08 25.70
CA ASP A 59 7.62 4.31 26.04
C ASP A 59 7.50 2.81 25.69
N LYS A 60 6.32 2.38 25.22
CA LYS A 60 6.03 1.00 24.83
C LYS A 60 6.10 0.77 23.32
N LEU A 61 6.16 1.84 22.52
CA LEU A 61 6.18 1.75 21.06
C LEU A 61 7.62 1.65 20.54
N ARG A 62 7.85 0.80 19.54
CA ARG A 62 9.09 0.80 18.76
C ARG A 62 8.91 1.64 17.50
N PHE A 63 9.75 2.65 17.36
CA PHE A 63 9.77 3.49 16.16
C PHE A 63 10.51 2.80 15.02
N VAL A 64 10.01 3.03 13.80
CA VAL A 64 10.53 2.52 12.54
C VAL A 64 11.31 3.65 11.87
N GLN A 65 12.52 3.36 11.39
CA GLN A 65 13.27 4.25 10.51
C GLN A 65 13.02 3.86 9.06
N LEU A 66 12.66 4.84 8.24
CA LEU A 66 12.37 4.63 6.83
C LEU A 66 13.62 4.92 5.98
N PRO A 67 13.75 4.25 4.82
CA PRO A 67 14.87 4.46 3.93
C PRO A 67 14.76 5.78 3.14
N ILE A 68 13.59 6.42 3.18
CA ILE A 68 13.22 7.66 2.50
C ILE A 68 12.24 8.47 3.36
N LYS A 69 12.01 9.73 3.01
CA LYS A 69 10.92 10.52 3.59
C LYS A 69 9.58 10.18 2.94
N VAL A 70 8.49 10.34 3.69
CA VAL A 70 7.12 10.09 3.22
C VAL A 70 6.24 11.28 3.60
N ASP A 71 5.67 11.93 2.59
CA ASP A 71 4.69 12.99 2.79
C ASP A 71 3.30 12.45 2.43
N ILE A 72 2.33 12.56 3.34
CA ILE A 72 0.96 12.12 3.13
C ILE A 72 0.06 13.34 3.09
N ILE A 73 -0.53 13.62 1.92
CA ILE A 73 -1.47 14.71 1.73
C ILE A 73 -2.88 14.21 2.03
N LYS A 74 -3.39 14.58 3.20
CA LYS A 74 -4.74 14.30 3.65
C LYS A 74 -5.74 15.28 3.06
N HIS A 75 -6.85 14.78 2.52
CA HIS A 75 -7.97 15.62 2.12
C HIS A 75 -8.73 16.15 3.35
N ARG A 76 -9.06 17.45 3.38
CA ARG A 76 -9.73 18.11 4.52
C ARG A 76 -11.05 17.47 4.98
N ASN A 77 -11.76 16.80 4.09
CA ASN A 77 -13.03 16.12 4.41
C ASN A 77 -12.85 14.66 4.84
N GLU A 78 -11.61 14.16 4.91
CA GLU A 78 -11.33 12.80 5.33
C GLU A 78 -11.49 12.67 6.84
N ILE A 79 -12.27 11.67 7.28
CA ILE A 79 -12.61 11.51 8.70
C ILE A 79 -11.35 11.15 9.49
N GLU A 80 -10.94 12.02 10.42
CA GLU A 80 -9.70 11.90 11.19
C GLU A 80 -9.52 10.51 11.84
N GLY A 81 -10.54 10.04 12.57
CA GLY A 81 -10.47 8.76 13.29
C GLY A 81 -10.59 7.50 12.43
N LYS A 82 -10.63 7.62 11.10
CA LYS A 82 -10.68 6.48 10.17
C LYS A 82 -9.42 6.33 9.31
N SER A 83 -8.58 7.35 9.27
CA SER A 83 -7.36 7.35 8.46
C SER A 83 -6.31 6.45 9.09
N THR A 84 -5.76 5.54 8.29
CA THR A 84 -4.63 4.70 8.70
C THR A 84 -3.29 5.39 8.45
N ALA A 85 -3.25 6.51 7.73
CA ALA A 85 -2.04 7.32 7.54
C ALA A 85 -1.38 7.71 8.86
N ILE A 86 -2.20 7.95 9.88
CA ILE A 86 -1.77 8.32 11.24
C ILE A 86 -0.87 7.24 11.84
N HIS A 87 -1.06 5.97 11.51
CA HIS A 87 -0.22 4.87 12.01
C HIS A 87 1.24 5.08 11.60
N ALA A 88 1.47 5.39 10.31
CA ALA A 88 2.81 5.63 9.78
C ALA A 88 3.46 6.87 10.45
N ALA A 89 2.70 7.95 10.62
CA ALA A 89 3.21 9.17 11.27
C ALA A 89 3.59 8.97 12.74
N ILE A 90 2.88 8.11 13.47
CA ILE A 90 3.21 7.82 14.87
C ILE A 90 4.42 6.89 14.98
N LEU A 91 4.49 5.89 14.11
CA LEU A 91 5.50 4.83 14.19
C LEU A 91 6.82 5.23 13.52
N ALA A 92 6.81 6.18 12.58
CA ALA A 92 8.00 6.72 11.93
C ALA A 92 7.98 8.27 11.93
N PRO A 93 7.98 8.93 13.11
CA PRO A 93 7.74 10.37 13.24
C PRO A 93 8.82 11.25 12.59
N GLU A 94 10.04 10.74 12.47
CA GLU A 94 11.15 11.45 11.82
C GLU A 94 11.06 11.43 10.29
N ASP A 95 10.36 10.44 9.73
CA ASP A 95 10.36 10.16 8.30
C ASP A 95 9.01 10.39 7.62
N VAL A 96 7.91 10.38 8.39
CA VAL A 96 6.55 10.51 7.86
C VAL A 96 5.91 11.81 8.33
N LYS A 97 5.47 12.65 7.38
CA LYS A 97 4.70 13.87 7.67
C LYS A 97 3.32 13.80 7.02
N ILE A 98 2.31 14.26 7.75
CA ILE A 98 0.94 14.38 7.23
C ILE A 98 0.60 15.86 7.08
N TYR A 99 0.14 16.23 5.88
CA TYR A 99 -0.29 17.58 5.52
C TYR A 99 -1.79 17.59 5.23
N THR A 100 -2.50 18.65 5.62
CA THR A 100 -3.94 18.77 5.33
C THR A 100 -4.17 19.74 4.20
N TYR A 101 -4.66 19.24 3.05
CA TYR A 101 -4.92 20.05 1.87
C TYR A 101 -5.94 21.18 2.14
N PRO A 102 -5.68 22.44 1.72
CA PRO A 102 -4.68 22.88 0.73
C PRO A 102 -3.28 23.25 1.27
N ASP A 103 -3.05 23.13 2.58
CA ASP A 103 -1.78 23.43 3.22
C ASP A 103 -0.80 22.26 3.04
N ILE A 104 -0.06 22.29 1.93
CA ILE A 104 0.89 21.26 1.51
C ILE A 104 2.20 21.90 1.04
N PRO A 105 3.32 21.16 1.10
CA PRO A 105 4.60 21.62 0.55
C PRO A 105 4.50 21.90 -0.95
N ASP A 106 5.44 22.71 -1.43
CA ASP A 106 5.68 22.89 -2.85
C ASP A 106 6.84 21.99 -3.29
N TYR A 107 6.54 21.00 -4.14
CA TYR A 107 7.51 20.00 -4.55
C TYR A 107 8.21 20.33 -5.88
N ARG A 108 7.88 21.47 -6.52
CA ARG A 108 8.34 21.79 -7.88
C ARG A 108 9.86 21.87 -8.03
N ASP A 109 10.55 22.28 -6.97
CA ASP A 109 12.00 22.45 -6.93
C ASP A 109 12.72 21.33 -6.15
N GLU A 110 11.99 20.27 -5.73
CA GLU A 110 12.55 19.19 -4.93
C GLU A 110 12.91 17.97 -5.81
N GLU A 111 14.20 17.65 -5.89
CA GLU A 111 14.67 16.48 -6.65
C GLU A 111 14.48 15.17 -5.88
N GLY A 112 14.14 14.09 -6.61
CA GLY A 112 14.00 12.75 -6.04
C GLY A 112 12.68 12.56 -5.27
N VAL A 113 11.66 13.36 -5.58
CA VAL A 113 10.30 13.20 -5.07
C VAL A 113 9.42 12.50 -6.10
N VAL A 114 8.66 11.50 -5.66
CA VAL A 114 7.68 10.79 -6.50
C VAL A 114 6.30 10.82 -5.87
N LEU A 115 5.27 10.76 -6.71
CA LEU A 115 3.88 10.63 -6.29
C LEU A 115 3.44 9.17 -6.44
N ILE A 116 3.04 8.54 -5.33
CA ILE A 116 2.47 7.20 -5.37
C ILE A 116 1.00 7.32 -5.76
N PHE A 117 0.76 7.30 -7.06
CA PHE A 117 -0.56 7.49 -7.64
C PHE A 117 -0.63 6.82 -9.01
N PRO A 118 -1.70 6.06 -9.30
CA PRO A 118 -1.68 5.25 -10.49
C PRO A 118 -2.24 6.03 -11.69
N THR A 119 -1.35 6.42 -12.58
CA THR A 119 -1.65 7.16 -13.83
C THR A 119 -1.27 6.34 -15.05
N PRO A 120 -1.70 6.77 -16.25
CA PRO A 120 -1.24 6.22 -17.52
C PRO A 120 0.22 5.92 -17.71
N ASP A 121 1.01 6.86 -17.25
CA ASP A 121 2.43 7.01 -17.47
C ASP A 121 3.20 6.72 -16.18
N ALA A 122 2.53 6.17 -15.17
CA ALA A 122 3.15 5.82 -13.91
C ALA A 122 4.19 4.73 -14.10
N LEU A 123 5.37 4.96 -13.52
CA LEU A 123 6.45 3.98 -13.51
C LEU A 123 6.18 2.89 -12.48
N THR A 124 6.70 1.70 -12.72
CA THR A 124 6.75 0.68 -11.68
C THR A 124 7.88 0.99 -10.70
N VAL A 125 7.81 0.47 -9.47
CA VAL A 125 8.92 0.61 -8.51
C VAL A 125 10.21 -0.04 -9.03
N ALA A 126 10.11 -1.14 -9.79
CA ALA A 126 11.26 -1.79 -10.43
C ALA A 126 11.90 -0.93 -11.54
N SER A 127 11.06 -0.30 -12.39
CA SER A 127 11.49 0.64 -13.43
C SER A 127 12.19 1.86 -12.85
N LEU A 128 11.72 2.34 -11.69
CA LEU A 128 12.35 3.44 -10.96
C LEU A 128 13.77 3.09 -10.50
N CYS A 129 14.03 1.84 -10.12
CA CYS A 129 15.35 1.37 -9.69
C CYS A 129 16.29 1.02 -10.85
N SER A 130 15.74 0.57 -11.99
CA SER A 130 16.53 0.20 -13.18
C SER A 130 16.79 1.37 -14.13
N GLY A 131 15.98 2.42 -14.08
CA GLY A 131 16.01 3.53 -15.04
C GLY A 131 15.38 3.19 -16.40
N GLU A 132 14.87 1.96 -16.57
CA GLU A 132 14.23 1.49 -17.79
C GLU A 132 12.76 1.94 -17.81
N LEU A 133 12.34 2.60 -18.90
CA LEU A 133 10.94 2.96 -19.10
C LEU A 133 10.15 1.73 -19.59
N PRO A 134 9.10 1.29 -18.88
CA PRO A 134 8.30 0.16 -19.34
C PRO A 134 7.55 0.55 -20.62
N LYS A 135 7.69 -0.25 -21.68
CA LYS A 135 6.86 -0.15 -22.89
C LYS A 135 5.47 -0.70 -22.57
N ILE A 136 4.52 0.20 -22.27
CA ILE A 136 3.12 -0.14 -21.98
C ILE A 136 2.46 -0.63 -23.28
N LYS A 137 1.89 -1.84 -23.27
CA LYS A 137 1.00 -2.30 -24.35
C LYS A 137 -0.21 -1.36 -24.44
N ASP A 138 -0.65 -1.00 -25.65
CA ASP A 138 -1.79 -0.08 -25.93
C ASP A 138 -2.93 -0.22 -24.92
N ASN A 139 -3.65 0.87 -24.63
CA ASN A 139 -4.68 1.06 -23.57
C ASN A 139 -5.93 0.11 -23.62
N TYR A 140 -5.77 -1.13 -24.09
CA TYR A 140 -6.66 -2.29 -24.02
C TYR A 140 -8.14 -1.97 -24.33
N GLY A 141 -8.39 -1.05 -25.26
CA GLY A 141 -9.74 -0.66 -25.68
C GLY A 141 -10.56 0.12 -24.64
N LEU A 142 -9.95 0.75 -23.63
CA LEU A 142 -10.69 1.57 -22.66
C LEU A 142 -11.23 2.87 -23.30
N PRO A 143 -12.49 3.28 -23.00
CA PRO A 143 -13.06 4.53 -23.50
C PRO A 143 -12.27 5.76 -23.07
N LYS A 144 -12.31 6.85 -23.85
CA LYS A 144 -11.73 8.15 -23.48
C LYS A 144 -12.19 8.57 -22.06
N GLY A 145 -11.24 8.84 -21.17
CA GLY A 145 -11.49 9.19 -19.77
C GLY A 145 -11.37 8.03 -18.76
N HIS A 146 -11.11 6.80 -19.23
CA HIS A 146 -10.76 5.65 -18.39
C HIS A 146 -9.31 5.27 -18.66
N HIS A 147 -8.53 5.15 -17.59
CA HIS A 147 -7.13 4.77 -17.70
C HIS A 147 -6.83 3.54 -16.86
N ILE A 148 -6.01 2.62 -17.41
CA ILE A 148 -5.67 1.35 -16.74
C ILE A 148 -4.91 1.56 -15.42
N GLY A 149 -4.05 2.58 -15.32
CA GLY A 149 -3.48 3.02 -14.04
C GLY A 149 -4.57 3.33 -13.00
N THR A 150 -5.63 4.05 -13.37
CA THR A 150 -6.71 4.39 -12.42
C THR A 150 -7.70 3.23 -12.16
N LEU A 151 -7.54 2.13 -12.88
CA LEU A 151 -8.43 0.97 -12.90
C LEU A 151 -7.55 -0.26 -13.08
N LEU A 152 -6.68 -0.60 -12.12
CA LEU A 152 -5.76 -1.76 -12.20
C LEU A 152 -6.57 -3.05 -12.44
N ARG A 153 -6.93 -3.29 -13.70
CA ARG A 153 -7.82 -4.35 -14.19
C ARG A 153 -7.04 -5.63 -14.45
N CYS A 154 -5.71 -5.57 -14.44
CA CYS A 154 -4.79 -6.69 -14.69
C CYS A 154 -3.60 -6.64 -13.71
N ARG A 155 -2.88 -7.76 -13.54
CA ARG A 155 -1.63 -7.77 -12.76
C ARG A 155 -0.58 -6.95 -13.53
N LEU A 156 0.35 -6.31 -12.82
CA LEU A 156 1.36 -5.44 -13.44
C LEU A 156 2.24 -6.21 -14.45
N THR A 157 2.45 -7.50 -14.21
CA THR A 157 3.12 -8.45 -15.12
C THR A 157 2.42 -8.62 -16.46
N ASP A 158 1.11 -8.38 -16.53
CA ASP A 158 0.31 -8.58 -17.75
C ASP A 158 0.43 -7.38 -18.72
N ILE A 159 1.03 -6.27 -18.24
CA ILE A 159 1.06 -4.96 -18.93
C ILE A 159 2.45 -4.65 -19.52
N VAL A 160 3.51 -5.23 -18.94
CA VAL A 160 4.91 -4.97 -19.34
C VAL A 160 5.36 -5.98 -20.40
N SER A 161 6.11 -5.54 -21.40
CA SER A 161 6.74 -6.43 -22.39
C SER A 161 8.13 -6.81 -21.90
N GLU A 162 8.41 -8.11 -21.77
CA GLU A 162 9.75 -8.61 -21.42
C GLU A 162 10.69 -8.48 -22.63
N GLU A 163 11.66 -7.57 -22.57
CA GLU A 163 12.82 -7.59 -23.46
C GLU A 163 14.05 -8.01 -22.65
N ALA A 164 14.88 -8.89 -23.22
CA ALA A 164 16.05 -9.43 -22.56
C ALA A 164 17.11 -8.33 -22.31
N PRO A 165 17.74 -8.27 -21.12
CA PRO A 165 18.66 -7.20 -20.77
C PRO A 165 19.96 -7.26 -21.59
N SER A 166 20.48 -6.09 -21.98
CA SER A 166 21.75 -5.96 -22.69
C SER A 166 22.95 -5.88 -21.72
N ARG A 167 24.11 -6.45 -22.10
CA ARG A 167 25.30 -6.56 -21.24
C ARG A 167 25.96 -5.22 -20.83
N ALA A 168 25.57 -4.09 -21.41
CA ALA A 168 26.11 -2.78 -21.07
C ALA A 168 25.45 -2.14 -19.81
N ASP A 169 24.35 -2.73 -19.31
CA ASP A 169 23.55 -2.20 -18.18
C ASP A 169 24.05 -2.59 -16.79
N GLU A 170 24.85 -3.65 -16.65
CA GLU A 170 25.19 -4.19 -15.32
C GLU A 170 26.05 -3.24 -14.47
N THR A 171 26.98 -2.51 -15.08
CA THR A 171 27.89 -1.61 -14.37
C THR A 171 27.16 -0.35 -13.85
N LYS A 172 26.13 0.13 -14.57
CA LYS A 172 25.26 1.22 -14.09
C LYS A 172 24.28 0.73 -13.01
N LYS A 173 23.75 -0.49 -13.14
CA LYS A 173 22.88 -1.13 -12.13
C LYS A 173 23.61 -1.31 -10.79
N GLN A 174 24.89 -1.70 -10.80
CA GLN A 174 25.70 -1.84 -9.58
C GLN A 174 25.96 -0.50 -8.85
N GLN A 175 26.14 0.61 -9.57
CA GLN A 175 26.33 1.93 -8.96
C GLN A 175 25.01 2.54 -8.44
N LEU A 176 23.88 2.32 -9.12
CA LEU A 176 22.55 2.68 -8.61
C LEU A 176 22.14 1.86 -7.38
N ALA A 177 22.56 0.59 -7.28
CA ALA A 177 22.25 -0.26 -6.13
C ALA A 177 22.75 0.29 -4.77
N GLN A 178 23.71 1.23 -4.78
CA GLN A 178 24.23 1.85 -3.55
C GLN A 178 23.40 3.05 -3.07
N ARG A 179 22.50 3.61 -3.88
CA ARG A 179 21.67 4.77 -3.51
C ARG A 179 20.24 4.60 -4.02
N LEU A 180 19.27 4.79 -3.14
CA LEU A 180 17.87 4.69 -3.53
C LEU A 180 17.52 5.72 -4.62
N PRO A 181 16.73 5.34 -5.63
CA PRO A 181 16.37 6.22 -6.75
C PRO A 181 15.44 7.37 -6.34
N VAL A 182 14.91 7.32 -5.12
CA VAL A 182 13.95 8.27 -4.56
C VAL A 182 14.41 8.67 -3.17
N LYS A 183 14.25 9.96 -2.85
CA LYS A 183 14.49 10.54 -1.52
C LYS A 183 13.19 10.71 -0.74
N LYS A 184 12.07 10.91 -1.45
CA LYS A 184 10.75 11.14 -0.85
C LYS A 184 9.61 10.57 -1.68
N ALA A 185 8.65 9.94 -1.03
CA ALA A 185 7.40 9.49 -1.64
C ALA A 185 6.20 10.27 -1.10
N VAL A 186 5.35 10.77 -1.99
CA VAL A 186 4.13 11.51 -1.69
C VAL A 186 2.92 10.59 -1.87
N PHE A 187 2.03 10.54 -0.90
CA PHE A 187 0.77 9.80 -0.94
C PHE A 187 -0.43 10.74 -0.77
N ILE A 188 -1.60 10.33 -1.25
CA ILE A 188 -2.86 11.06 -1.05
C ILE A 188 -3.79 10.24 -0.14
N ASP A 189 -4.07 10.74 1.06
CA ASP A 189 -5.03 10.14 2.01
C ASP A 189 -6.42 10.75 1.81
N SER A 190 -7.20 10.12 0.93
CA SER A 190 -8.59 10.51 0.66
C SER A 190 -9.39 9.36 0.06
N THR A 191 -10.70 9.53 -0.06
CA THR A 191 -11.47 8.69 -0.98
C THR A 191 -11.04 8.92 -2.45
N TRP A 192 -11.24 7.92 -3.30
CA TRP A 192 -10.88 7.96 -4.73
C TRP A 192 -11.57 9.06 -5.53
N SER A 193 -12.78 9.48 -5.14
CA SER A 193 -13.45 10.61 -5.79
C SER A 193 -12.84 11.95 -5.40
N GLN A 194 -12.31 12.06 -4.17
CA GLN A 194 -11.76 13.29 -3.61
C GLN A 194 -10.29 13.53 -3.99
N CYS A 195 -9.52 12.48 -4.33
CA CYS A 195 -8.09 12.60 -4.61
C CYS A 195 -7.78 13.47 -5.85
N ARG A 196 -8.72 13.56 -6.80
CA ARG A 196 -8.54 14.28 -8.08
C ARG A 196 -8.26 15.77 -7.91
N GLY A 197 -8.80 16.40 -6.86
CA GLY A 197 -8.53 17.81 -6.59
C GLY A 197 -7.08 18.04 -6.19
N ILE A 198 -6.56 17.16 -5.31
CA ILE A 198 -5.18 17.20 -4.84
C ILE A 198 -4.22 16.88 -5.98
N TYR A 199 -4.51 15.83 -6.76
CA TYR A 199 -3.70 15.42 -7.91
C TYR A 199 -3.53 16.53 -8.96
N LYS A 200 -4.54 17.39 -9.15
CA LYS A 200 -4.51 18.48 -10.14
C LYS A 200 -3.80 19.74 -9.64
N ASP A 201 -3.48 19.84 -8.36
CA ASP A 201 -2.73 20.98 -7.81
C ASP A 201 -1.31 20.99 -8.44
N GLY A 202 -0.86 22.14 -8.94
CA GLY A 202 0.43 22.25 -9.63
C GLY A 202 1.64 21.85 -8.78
N ARG A 203 1.53 21.94 -7.45
CA ARG A 203 2.58 21.48 -6.52
C ARG A 203 2.74 19.96 -6.53
N VAL A 204 1.67 19.23 -6.85
CA VAL A 204 1.63 17.75 -6.84
C VAL A 204 1.67 17.19 -8.27
N ALA A 205 0.98 17.82 -9.21
CA ALA A 205 0.85 17.39 -10.60
C ALA A 205 2.18 17.38 -11.37
N CYS A 206 3.20 18.09 -10.88
CA CYS A 206 4.54 18.08 -11.45
C CYS A 206 5.34 16.81 -11.11
N LEU A 207 4.91 16.04 -10.11
CA LEU A 207 5.65 14.87 -9.64
C LEU A 207 5.51 13.69 -10.59
N ARG A 208 6.63 12.96 -10.78
CA ARG A 208 6.61 11.66 -11.46
C ARG A 208 5.76 10.70 -10.67
N THR A 209 4.83 10.04 -11.35
CA THR A 209 3.95 9.05 -10.73
C THR A 209 4.58 7.67 -10.73
N VAL A 210 4.37 6.95 -9.62
CA VAL A 210 4.81 5.58 -9.43
C VAL A 210 3.61 4.74 -8.98
N VAL A 211 3.48 3.56 -9.57
CA VAL A 211 2.46 2.56 -9.22
C VAL A 211 3.10 1.39 -8.48
N ILE A 212 2.47 1.01 -7.38
CA ILE A 212 2.84 -0.16 -6.57
C ILE A 212 2.12 -1.41 -7.05
N GLN A 213 2.68 -2.58 -6.76
CA GLN A 213 2.05 -3.86 -7.03
C GLN A 213 0.75 -4.03 -6.22
N ASN A 214 -0.16 -4.83 -6.78
CA ASN A 214 -1.37 -5.22 -6.10
C ASN A 214 -1.04 -6.22 -4.97
N ARG A 215 -1.71 -6.04 -3.83
CA ARG A 215 -1.78 -7.03 -2.74
C ARG A 215 -3.20 -7.05 -2.19
N ILE A 216 -3.58 -8.11 -1.49
CA ILE A 216 -4.92 -8.18 -0.87
C ILE A 216 -4.93 -7.29 0.37
N SER A 217 -5.80 -6.27 0.40
CA SER A 217 -5.97 -5.43 1.60
C SER A 217 -6.68 -6.21 2.71
N GLN A 218 -6.19 -6.02 3.94
CA GLN A 218 -6.83 -6.49 5.17
C GLN A 218 -7.66 -5.38 5.85
N PHE A 219 -7.90 -4.27 5.18
CA PHE A 219 -8.67 -3.16 5.73
C PHE A 219 -10.15 -3.54 5.93
N TRP A 220 -10.61 -3.41 7.17
CA TRP A 220 -11.92 -3.91 7.63
C TRP A 220 -13.10 -3.01 7.26
N ARG A 221 -12.85 -1.79 6.76
CA ARG A 221 -13.93 -0.87 6.37
C ARG A 221 -14.33 -1.11 4.93
N HIS A 222 -15.61 -1.43 4.72
CA HIS A 222 -16.16 -1.60 3.38
C HIS A 222 -16.08 -0.29 2.58
N GLN A 223 -15.46 -0.36 1.41
CA GLN A 223 -15.42 0.70 0.41
C GLN A 223 -16.32 0.31 -0.77
N LYS A 224 -17.40 1.06 -0.99
CA LYS A 224 -18.39 0.76 -2.05
C LYS A 224 -17.73 0.82 -3.42
N ASN A 225 -18.01 -0.17 -4.27
CA ASN A 225 -17.53 -0.24 -5.66
C ASN A 225 -16.01 -0.22 -5.82
N SER A 226 -15.28 -0.72 -4.82
CA SER A 226 -13.83 -0.92 -4.89
C SER A 226 -13.51 -2.42 -4.88
N PRO A 227 -12.42 -2.82 -5.54
CA PRO A 227 -11.88 -4.17 -5.42
C PRO A 227 -11.08 -4.35 -4.12
N ARG A 228 -10.82 -5.60 -3.72
CA ARG A 228 -10.10 -5.93 -2.48
C ARG A 228 -8.63 -5.52 -2.45
N TRP A 229 -8.02 -5.24 -3.59
CA TRP A 229 -6.63 -4.81 -3.68
C TRP A 229 -6.46 -3.28 -3.56
N PHE A 230 -7.54 -2.52 -3.34
CA PHE A 230 -7.43 -1.14 -2.88
C PHE A 230 -6.95 -1.11 -1.43
N LEU A 231 -5.70 -0.69 -1.24
CA LEU A 231 -5.01 -0.64 0.04
C LEU A 231 -5.47 0.53 0.90
N ALA A 232 -5.47 0.34 2.22
CA ALA A 232 -5.47 1.47 3.14
C ALA A 232 -4.15 2.23 3.03
N THR A 233 -4.13 3.50 3.44
CA THR A 233 -2.95 4.37 3.29
C THR A 233 -1.69 3.78 3.92
N VAL A 234 -1.76 3.23 5.14
CA VAL A 234 -0.59 2.57 5.78
C VAL A 234 -0.16 1.29 5.04
N GLU A 235 -1.10 0.55 4.46
CA GLU A 235 -0.79 -0.64 3.67
C GLU A 235 -0.07 -0.25 2.37
N ALA A 236 -0.47 0.86 1.74
CA ALA A 236 0.16 1.40 0.54
C ALA A 236 1.57 1.93 0.83
N VAL A 237 1.76 2.63 1.96
CA VAL A 237 3.10 3.06 2.43
C VAL A 237 3.99 1.84 2.65
N HIS A 238 3.52 0.85 3.39
CA HIS A 238 4.24 -0.41 3.60
C HIS A 238 4.59 -1.08 2.26
N GLN A 239 3.60 -1.19 1.36
CA GLN A 239 3.79 -1.85 0.06
C GLN A 239 4.86 -1.16 -0.80
N PHE A 240 4.84 0.17 -0.85
CA PHE A 240 5.86 0.91 -1.58
C PHE A 240 7.27 0.70 -1.00
N LEU A 241 7.40 0.72 0.33
CA LEU A 241 8.68 0.56 1.01
C LEU A 241 9.27 -0.84 0.82
N ILE A 242 8.46 -1.90 0.87
CA ILE A 242 8.94 -3.26 0.60
C ILE A 242 9.41 -3.40 -0.84
N GLU A 243 8.66 -2.85 -1.82
CA GLU A 243 9.04 -2.92 -3.22
C GLU A 243 10.32 -2.15 -3.47
N LEU A 244 10.45 -0.95 -2.91
CA LEU A 244 11.63 -0.11 -3.07
C LEU A 244 12.87 -0.80 -2.49
N HIS A 245 12.75 -1.33 -1.27
CA HIS A 245 13.85 -2.01 -0.58
C HIS A 245 14.27 -3.28 -1.34
N ILE A 246 13.32 -4.16 -1.69
CA ILE A 246 13.63 -5.41 -2.38
C ILE A 246 14.25 -5.16 -3.75
N ASN A 247 13.78 -4.16 -4.50
CA ASN A 247 14.38 -3.83 -5.79
C ASN A 247 15.81 -3.31 -5.65
N ALA A 248 16.10 -2.53 -4.61
CA ALA A 248 17.41 -1.93 -4.36
C ALA A 248 18.43 -2.89 -3.73
N PHE A 249 18.01 -3.64 -2.69
CA PHE A 249 18.90 -4.39 -1.81
C PHE A 249 18.59 -5.89 -1.73
N GLY A 250 17.51 -6.35 -2.37
CA GLY A 250 17.08 -7.75 -2.33
C GLY A 250 16.18 -8.10 -1.14
N LEU A 251 15.77 -9.37 -1.10
CA LEU A 251 14.90 -9.98 -0.09
C LEU A 251 15.65 -11.10 0.62
N ASP A 252 15.67 -11.10 1.95
CA ASP A 252 16.24 -12.21 2.71
C ASP A 252 15.39 -13.47 2.48
N SER A 253 16.02 -14.51 1.95
CA SER A 253 15.36 -15.80 1.65
C SER A 253 14.69 -16.47 2.86
N ARG A 254 15.10 -16.10 4.09
CA ARG A 254 14.52 -16.60 5.34
C ARG A 254 13.25 -15.84 5.75
N TYR A 255 13.03 -14.64 5.24
CA TYR A 255 11.87 -13.83 5.61
C TYR A 255 10.57 -14.40 5.02
N GLN A 256 9.56 -14.61 5.86
CA GLN A 256 8.31 -15.28 5.47
C GLN A 256 7.09 -14.35 5.43
N GLY A 257 7.22 -13.09 5.84
CA GLY A 257 6.08 -12.17 5.99
C GLY A 257 5.39 -11.74 4.70
N LEU A 258 5.97 -12.03 3.53
CA LEU A 258 5.34 -11.72 2.24
C LEU A 258 4.35 -12.79 1.74
N LYS A 259 4.35 -13.99 2.33
CA LYS A 259 3.55 -15.15 1.86
C LYS A 259 2.07 -14.84 1.68
N HIS A 260 1.51 -14.05 2.58
CA HIS A 260 0.06 -13.81 2.65
C HIS A 260 -0.38 -12.51 1.94
N LEU A 261 0.55 -11.74 1.36
CA LEU A 261 0.21 -10.49 0.69
C LEU A 261 -0.52 -10.72 -0.64
N GLY A 262 -0.31 -11.87 -1.29
CA GLY A 262 -0.94 -12.23 -2.56
C GLY A 262 -0.51 -11.33 -3.74
N TYR A 263 -0.51 -11.86 -4.95
CA TYR A 263 -0.19 -11.13 -6.20
C TYR A 263 1.20 -10.48 -6.30
N LEU A 264 2.04 -10.56 -5.26
CA LEU A 264 3.42 -10.10 -5.31
C LEU A 264 4.27 -11.10 -6.10
N ASN A 265 4.79 -10.63 -7.24
CA ASN A 265 5.71 -11.39 -8.08
C ASN A 265 7.08 -10.70 -7.98
N PHE A 266 7.86 -11.04 -6.95
CA PHE A 266 9.27 -10.65 -6.92
C PHE A 266 10.07 -11.66 -7.74
N PRO A 267 10.94 -11.20 -8.65
CA PRO A 267 11.74 -12.12 -9.44
C PRO A 267 12.75 -12.83 -8.53
N HIS A 268 12.98 -14.12 -8.80
CA HIS A 268 13.79 -15.01 -7.95
C HIS A 268 15.25 -14.55 -7.81
N ASP A 269 15.74 -13.74 -8.75
CA ASP A 269 17.06 -13.10 -8.75
C ASP A 269 17.23 -12.07 -7.62
N LYS A 270 16.15 -11.65 -6.96
CA LYS A 270 16.19 -10.74 -5.81
C LYS A 270 16.29 -11.46 -4.46
N LEU A 271 16.23 -12.79 -4.43
CA LEU A 271 16.41 -13.56 -3.19
C LEU A 271 17.90 -13.63 -2.82
N VAL A 272 18.21 -13.25 -1.59
CA VAL A 272 19.58 -13.22 -1.06
C VAL A 272 19.65 -14.11 0.18
N GLN A 273 20.70 -14.94 0.24
CA GLN A 273 21.11 -15.56 1.49
C GLN A 273 22.08 -14.60 2.18
N TRP A 274 21.63 -14.00 3.27
CA TRP A 274 22.41 -13.03 4.02
C TRP A 274 23.08 -13.69 5.22
N GLU A 275 24.41 -13.66 5.26
CA GLU A 275 25.19 -14.08 6.41
C GLU A 275 25.51 -12.86 7.28
N ASP A 276 25.22 -12.96 8.58
CA ASP A 276 25.50 -11.91 9.54
C ASP A 276 27.02 -11.76 9.68
N GLY A 277 27.58 -10.61 9.25
CA GLY A 277 29.02 -10.35 9.35
C GLY A 277 29.70 -9.73 8.12
N LEU A 278 28.95 -9.35 7.07
CA LEU A 278 29.50 -8.58 5.94
C LEU A 278 29.81 -7.13 6.36
N GLU A 279 31.03 -6.95 6.87
CA GLU A 279 31.71 -5.67 6.96
C GLU A 279 31.83 -5.06 5.55
N ASN A 280 31.06 -4.01 5.25
CA ASN A 280 31.41 -2.85 4.42
C ASN A 280 30.17 -2.04 4.00
N GLY A 281 29.56 -1.28 4.91
CA GLY A 281 28.68 -0.14 4.59
C GLY A 281 27.47 -0.38 3.66
N GLN A 282 27.16 -1.62 3.29
CA GLN A 282 26.10 -1.98 2.36
C GLN A 282 24.80 -2.22 3.12
N ALA A 283 23.68 -1.74 2.59
CA ALA A 283 22.37 -1.97 3.20
C ALA A 283 22.02 -3.48 3.17
N SER A 284 21.51 -3.99 4.29
CA SER A 284 20.99 -5.36 4.40
C SER A 284 19.80 -5.57 3.47
N PRO A 285 19.53 -6.79 2.97
CA PRO A 285 18.30 -7.10 2.25
C PRO A 285 17.07 -6.91 3.14
N TYR A 286 15.88 -6.84 2.52
CA TYR A 286 14.64 -6.70 3.26
C TYR A 286 14.36 -7.97 4.09
N ASN A 287 14.13 -7.77 5.39
CA ASN A 287 13.82 -8.79 6.38
C ASN A 287 12.84 -8.23 7.43
N GLY A 288 11.83 -7.50 6.96
CA GLY A 288 10.76 -6.97 7.81
C GLY A 288 11.04 -5.62 8.49
N GLN A 289 12.02 -4.84 8.03
CA GLN A 289 12.43 -3.57 8.65
C GLN A 289 11.27 -2.57 8.82
N TYR A 290 10.20 -2.70 8.01
CA TYR A 290 9.08 -1.75 7.98
C TYR A 290 7.75 -2.35 8.44
N ASP A 291 7.74 -3.63 8.83
CA ASP A 291 6.53 -4.37 9.18
C ASP A 291 5.80 -3.71 10.33
N ASN A 292 6.56 -3.20 11.30
CA ASN A 292 6.00 -2.56 12.48
C ASN A 292 5.21 -1.28 12.17
N LEU A 293 5.26 -0.71 10.95
CA LEU A 293 4.30 0.31 10.50
C LEU A 293 2.84 -0.18 10.57
N LEU A 294 2.64 -1.49 10.47
CA LEU A 294 1.35 -2.15 10.58
C LEU A 294 0.95 -2.45 12.04
N PHE A 295 1.74 -2.08 13.06
CA PHE A 295 1.45 -2.36 14.48
C PHE A 295 0.02 -1.95 14.91
N PHE A 296 -0.35 -0.68 14.74
CA PHE A 296 -1.71 -0.23 15.05
C PHE A 296 -2.74 -0.82 14.09
N PHE A 297 -2.34 -1.16 12.86
CA PHE A 297 -3.24 -1.79 11.88
C PHE A 297 -3.60 -3.22 12.31
N LEU A 298 -2.62 -4.01 12.74
CA LEU A 298 -2.78 -5.34 13.30
C LEU A 298 -3.65 -5.31 14.55
N HIS A 299 -3.37 -4.38 15.47
CA HIS A 299 -4.19 -4.24 16.68
C HIS A 299 -5.67 -3.97 16.34
N MET A 300 -5.92 -3.02 15.44
CA MET A 300 -7.28 -2.67 15.01
C MET A 300 -7.94 -3.81 14.22
N TYR A 301 -7.18 -4.53 13.41
CA TYR A 301 -7.64 -5.74 12.74
C TYR A 301 -8.09 -6.78 13.77
N ASN A 302 -7.25 -7.11 14.75
CA ASN A 302 -7.57 -8.08 15.80
C ASN A 302 -8.80 -7.66 16.60
N LEU A 303 -8.87 -6.38 17.02
CA LEU A 303 -10.03 -5.85 17.72
C LEU A 303 -11.33 -6.03 16.94
N ILE A 304 -11.32 -5.80 15.62
CA ILE A 304 -12.52 -5.99 14.81
C ILE A 304 -12.89 -7.46 14.71
N HIS A 305 -11.90 -8.36 14.63
CA HIS A 305 -12.12 -9.79 14.53
C HIS A 305 -12.49 -10.47 15.85
N ASP A 306 -12.25 -9.82 16.99
CA ASP A 306 -12.82 -10.22 18.28
C ASP A 306 -14.37 -10.10 18.28
N TYR A 307 -14.94 -9.23 17.42
CA TYR A 307 -16.40 -9.02 17.32
C TYR A 307 -17.04 -9.57 16.04
N TYR A 308 -16.27 -9.75 14.96
CA TYR A 308 -16.79 -10.14 13.66
C TYR A 308 -15.91 -11.21 13.01
N GLU A 309 -16.50 -12.32 12.59
CA GLU A 309 -15.79 -13.32 11.80
C GLU A 309 -15.34 -12.72 10.45
N HIS A 310 -14.09 -12.96 10.06
CA HIS A 310 -13.47 -12.37 8.87
C HIS A 310 -14.37 -12.49 7.64
N HIS A 311 -14.75 -13.71 7.29
CA HIS A 311 -15.54 -13.96 6.09
C HIS A 311 -16.96 -13.34 6.12
N THR A 312 -17.45 -12.83 7.25
CA THR A 312 -18.75 -12.14 7.35
C THR A 312 -18.69 -10.66 7.00
N LEU A 313 -17.52 -10.05 7.11
CA LEU A 313 -17.34 -8.63 6.85
C LEU A 313 -17.43 -8.33 5.34
N ARG A 314 -18.28 -7.37 4.98
CA ARG A 314 -18.45 -6.91 3.59
C ARG A 314 -17.14 -6.42 2.96
N ALA A 315 -16.19 -5.96 3.77
CA ALA A 315 -14.88 -5.53 3.29
C ALA A 315 -14.09 -6.66 2.61
N TYR A 316 -14.21 -7.89 3.12
CA TYR A 316 -13.49 -9.08 2.63
C TYR A 316 -14.27 -9.89 1.59
N ARG A 317 -15.56 -9.56 1.38
CA ARG A 317 -16.39 -10.09 0.29
C ARG A 317 -16.37 -9.23 -0.98
N ARG A 318 -15.57 -8.15 -1.00
CA ARG A 318 -15.39 -7.33 -2.20
C ARG A 318 -14.75 -8.19 -3.32
N PRO A 319 -15.05 -7.92 -4.60
CA PRO A 319 -14.50 -8.70 -5.69
C PRO A 319 -12.98 -8.49 -5.78
N LEU A 320 -12.26 -9.53 -6.22
CA LEU A 320 -10.81 -9.46 -6.49
C LEU A 320 -10.54 -8.81 -7.86
N PHE A 321 -11.47 -8.92 -8.80
CA PHE A 321 -11.37 -8.32 -10.13
C PHE A 321 -12.62 -7.48 -10.43
N LEU A 322 -12.48 -6.38 -11.17
CA LEU A 322 -13.63 -5.57 -11.61
C LEU A 322 -14.50 -6.27 -12.67
N GLU A 323 -14.00 -7.38 -13.23
CA GLU A 323 -14.59 -8.13 -14.34
C GLU A 323 -16.00 -8.64 -14.05
N ASP A 324 -16.28 -9.11 -12.84
CA ASP A 324 -17.60 -9.63 -12.47
C ASP A 324 -18.73 -8.63 -12.78
N LYS A 325 -18.53 -7.33 -12.52
CA LYS A 325 -19.59 -6.34 -12.74
C LYS A 325 -19.67 -5.84 -14.18
N TYR A 326 -18.54 -5.69 -14.86
CA TYR A 326 -18.50 -5.19 -16.23
C TYR A 326 -18.92 -6.27 -17.22
N GLN A 327 -18.44 -7.51 -17.07
CA GLN A 327 -18.91 -8.64 -17.86
C GLN A 327 -20.40 -8.88 -17.61
N GLN A 328 -20.89 -8.82 -16.36
CA GLN A 328 -22.33 -8.90 -16.10
C GLN A 328 -23.12 -7.74 -16.73
N GLN A 329 -22.59 -6.52 -16.74
CA GLN A 329 -23.23 -5.38 -17.43
C GLN A 329 -23.21 -5.53 -18.95
N GLN A 330 -22.13 -6.05 -19.53
CA GLN A 330 -22.04 -6.32 -20.96
C GLN A 330 -22.91 -7.49 -21.38
N LEU A 331 -22.96 -8.57 -20.60
CA LEU A 331 -23.92 -9.66 -20.79
C LEU A 331 -25.36 -9.15 -20.69
N LYS A 332 -25.68 -8.30 -19.70
CA LYS A 332 -27.01 -7.71 -19.59
C LYS A 332 -27.36 -6.85 -20.80
N LYS A 333 -26.44 -5.99 -21.25
CA LYS A 333 -26.64 -5.18 -22.46
C LYS A 333 -26.81 -6.03 -23.73
N GLN A 334 -26.02 -7.10 -23.88
CA GLN A 334 -26.17 -8.03 -25.00
C GLN A 334 -27.50 -8.79 -24.91
N GLN A 335 -27.92 -9.21 -23.72
CA GLN A 335 -29.21 -9.88 -23.51
C GLN A 335 -30.39 -8.94 -23.79
N GLU A 336 -30.31 -7.67 -23.37
CA GLU A 336 -31.31 -6.63 -23.65
C GLU A 336 -31.40 -6.35 -25.16
N GLN A 337 -30.26 -6.19 -25.85
CA GLN A 337 -30.22 -6.00 -27.30
C GLN A 337 -30.75 -7.22 -28.07
N THR A 338 -30.42 -8.43 -27.62
CA THR A 338 -30.91 -9.66 -28.24
C THR A 338 -32.42 -9.82 -28.04
N ALA A 339 -32.93 -9.45 -26.86
CA ALA A 339 -34.36 -9.46 -26.57
C ALA A 339 -35.14 -8.44 -27.41
N GLU A 340 -34.62 -7.22 -27.58
CA GLU A 340 -35.23 -6.19 -28.44
C GLU A 340 -35.32 -6.63 -29.92
N SER A 341 -34.27 -7.29 -30.43
CA SER A 341 -34.23 -7.84 -31.79
C SER A 341 -35.10 -9.09 -32.02
N LEU A 342 -35.61 -9.71 -30.95
CA LEU A 342 -36.55 -10.85 -31.01
C LEU A 342 -38.02 -10.40 -30.88
N THR A 343 -38.25 -9.16 -30.45
CA THR A 343 -39.59 -8.55 -30.31
C THR A 343 -39.95 -7.58 -31.45
N THR A 344 -39.04 -7.37 -32.40
CA THR A 344 -39.28 -6.71 -33.69
C THR A 344 -39.32 -7.75 -34.80
#